data_AF-A0A7C1AHH8-F1
#
_entry.id   AF-A0A7C1AHH8-F1
#
_cell.length_a   1.000
_cell.length_b   1.000
_cell.length_c   1.000
_cell.angle_alpha   90.00
_cell.angle_beta   90.00
_cell.angle_gamma   90.00
#
_symmetry.space_group_name_H-M   'P 1'
#
loop_
_entity.id
_entity.type
_entity.pdbx_description
1 polymer ?
#
loop_
_entity_poly.entity_id
_entity_poly.type
_entity_poly.pdbx_seq_one_letter_code
_entity_poly.pdbx_strand_id
1 'polypeptide(L)'
;MKERGYMLKARSQEWETPQWLFDRLNDVFHFTVDLACTEENKKCKIGVTKEESSEILTNKWKGRGWLNPPYGKNLWQWVSNACFCVHGIASFEPTTELIVMLIPSATEIMVWKEYIWQYAQYVIFLYKRLRFEINGKPAGSSTKGSALVVFCRDDIPKIYSLSDIGFIIDLEAQRRLQNGEELITGYEVGDIPLKDYFECGLLPKPEKMEEEKAK
;
A
#
# COMPACT_ATOMS: atom_id res chain seq x y z
N MET A 1 34.28 30.19 8.43
CA MET A 1 33.93 29.03 7.58
C MET A 1 33.00 28.14 8.39
N LYS A 2 31.76 27.92 7.95
CA LYS A 2 30.81 27.02 8.63
C LYS A 2 31.09 25.59 8.18
N GLU A 3 31.43 24.72 9.12
CA GLU A 3 31.54 23.27 8.89
C GLU A 3 30.21 22.74 8.34
N ARG A 4 30.29 22.05 7.20
CA ARG A 4 29.19 21.24 6.66
C ARG A 4 29.06 20.03 7.57
N GLY A 5 28.05 20.05 8.45
CA GLY A 5 27.67 18.89 9.24
C GLY A 5 27.30 17.73 8.30
N TYR A 6 28.09 16.66 8.37
CA TYR A 6 27.78 15.37 7.76
C TYR A 6 26.38 14.91 8.22
N MET A 7 25.54 14.47 7.29
CA MET A 7 24.28 13.77 7.60
C MET A 7 24.58 12.59 8.52
N LEU A 8 24.04 12.64 9.74
CA LEU A 8 24.02 11.49 10.63
C LEU A 8 23.27 10.34 9.93
N LYS A 9 23.94 9.18 9.89
CA LYS A 9 23.43 7.88 9.46
C LYS A 9 22.00 7.69 9.99
N ALA A 10 21.04 7.40 9.12
CA ALA A 10 19.63 7.31 9.47
C ALA A 10 19.43 6.45 10.74
N ARG A 11 18.84 7.07 11.77
CA ARG A 11 18.20 6.36 12.90
C ARG A 11 17.20 5.36 12.31
N SER A 12 17.07 4.18 12.93
CA SER A 12 16.36 2.97 12.46
C SER A 12 15.36 3.13 11.31
N GLN A 13 15.43 2.26 10.30
CA GLN A 13 14.41 2.18 9.24
C GLN A 13 13.11 1.50 9.69
N GLU A 14 12.91 1.38 11.00
CA GLU A 14 11.81 0.69 11.65
C GLU A 14 10.66 1.67 11.88
N TRP A 15 9.91 1.93 10.82
CA TRP A 15 8.70 2.74 10.88
C TRP A 15 7.51 1.83 11.12
N GLU A 16 6.87 1.96 12.27
CA GLU A 16 5.73 1.14 12.64
C GLU A 16 4.44 1.69 12.02
N THR A 17 3.61 0.77 11.54
CA THR A 17 2.27 1.12 11.05
C THR A 17 1.42 1.63 12.22
N PRO A 18 0.75 2.78 12.08
CA PRO A 18 -0.17 3.27 13.11
C PRO A 18 -1.26 2.26 13.43
N GLN A 19 -1.50 2.03 14.72
CA GLN A 19 -2.40 0.95 15.14
C GLN A 19 -3.80 1.08 14.53
N TRP A 20 -4.35 2.30 14.47
CA TRP A 20 -5.67 2.55 13.88
C TRP A 20 -5.77 2.10 12.42
N LEU A 21 -4.69 2.26 11.65
CA LEU A 21 -4.67 1.89 10.24
C LEU A 21 -4.64 0.36 10.12
N PHE A 22 -3.77 -0.28 10.90
CA PHE A 22 -3.71 -1.74 10.93
C PHE A 22 -5.05 -2.35 11.33
N ASP A 23 -5.67 -1.88 12.41
CA ASP A 23 -6.96 -2.40 12.89
C ASP A 23 -8.05 -2.25 11.82
N ARG A 24 -8.14 -1.07 11.19
CA ARG A 24 -9.11 -0.80 10.12
C ARG A 24 -8.95 -1.75 8.94
N LEU A 25 -7.71 -2.06 8.57
CA LEU A 25 -7.41 -2.99 7.49
C LEU A 25 -7.67 -4.44 7.92
N ASN A 26 -7.34 -4.79 9.15
CA ASN A 26 -7.54 -6.13 9.69
C ASN A 26 -9.02 -6.50 9.82
N ASP A 27 -9.90 -5.51 10.06
CA ASP A 27 -11.36 -5.72 10.03
C ASP A 27 -11.90 -6.09 8.64
N VAL A 28 -11.19 -5.70 7.58
CA VAL A 28 -11.56 -5.99 6.18
C VAL A 28 -10.88 -7.28 5.70
N PHE A 29 -9.58 -7.42 5.97
CA PHE A 29 -8.75 -8.46 5.38
C PHE A 29 -8.52 -9.66 6.30
N HIS A 30 -8.67 -9.51 7.62
CA HIS A 30 -8.46 -10.57 8.61
C HIS A 30 -7.07 -11.21 8.51
N PHE A 31 -6.03 -10.40 8.74
CA PHE A 31 -4.64 -10.83 8.66
C PHE A 31 -4.33 -11.91 9.70
N THR A 32 -3.56 -12.91 9.28
CA THR A 32 -3.07 -13.99 10.13
C THR A 32 -1.58 -13.89 10.43
N VAL A 33 -0.84 -13.09 9.65
CA VAL A 33 0.61 -12.89 9.77
C VAL A 33 1.02 -11.46 9.46
N ASP A 34 2.03 -10.98 10.19
CA ASP A 34 2.78 -9.77 9.89
C ASP A 34 4.11 -10.17 9.24
N LEU A 35 4.29 -9.80 7.97
CA LEU A 35 5.37 -10.31 7.12
C LEU A 35 6.67 -9.49 7.25
N ALA A 36 6.65 -8.35 7.94
CA ALA A 36 7.84 -7.54 8.16
C ALA A 36 7.74 -6.79 9.49
N CYS A 37 8.11 -7.47 10.57
CA CYS A 37 8.04 -6.94 11.92
C CYS A 37 9.25 -7.34 12.78
N THR A 38 9.30 -6.83 14.00
CA THR A 38 10.07 -7.36 15.11
C THR A 38 9.12 -7.96 16.14
N GLU A 39 9.63 -8.65 17.15
CA GLU A 39 8.79 -9.17 18.23
C GLU A 39 8.04 -8.07 18.98
N GLU A 40 8.63 -6.89 19.07
CA GLU A 40 8.09 -5.73 19.79
C GLU A 40 7.00 -4.98 19.00
N ASN A 41 7.06 -4.99 17.67
CA ASN A 41 6.17 -4.18 16.83
C ASN A 41 5.19 -4.98 15.95
N LYS A 42 5.23 -6.32 16.01
CA LYS A 42 4.33 -7.19 15.25
C LYS A 42 2.87 -6.85 15.49
N LYS A 43 2.10 -6.80 14.41
CA LYS A 43 0.66 -6.51 14.44
C LYS A 43 -0.21 -7.76 14.44
N CYS A 44 0.36 -8.92 14.11
CA CYS A 44 -0.30 -10.22 14.15
C CYS A 44 0.30 -11.14 15.23
N LYS A 45 -0.42 -12.20 15.58
CA LYS A 45 0.10 -13.25 16.48
C LYS A 45 1.33 -13.94 15.91
N ILE A 46 1.33 -14.16 14.60
CA ILE A 46 2.47 -14.68 13.84
C ILE A 46 3.18 -13.48 13.22
N GLY A 47 4.48 -13.36 13.46
CA GLY A 47 5.34 -12.32 12.90
C GLY A 47 6.52 -12.93 12.16
N VAL A 48 7.01 -12.22 11.16
CA VAL A 48 8.19 -12.58 10.37
C VAL A 48 9.19 -11.45 10.46
N THR A 49 10.39 -11.79 10.94
CA THR A 49 11.48 -10.83 11.02
C THR A 49 12.11 -10.59 9.66
N LYS A 50 12.86 -9.49 9.55
CA LYS A 50 13.59 -9.16 8.33
C LYS A 50 14.59 -10.26 7.96
N GLU A 51 15.21 -10.90 8.93
CA GLU A 51 16.19 -11.97 8.75
C GLU A 51 15.50 -13.24 8.22
N GLU A 52 14.31 -13.55 8.72
CA GLU A 52 13.49 -14.68 8.27
C GLU A 52 12.81 -14.42 6.92
N SER A 53 12.64 -13.16 6.54
CA SER A 53 11.88 -12.78 5.34
C SER A 53 12.42 -13.37 4.04
N SER A 54 13.74 -13.56 3.92
CA SER A 54 14.33 -14.22 2.74
C SER A 54 13.92 -15.69 2.62
N GLU A 55 13.62 -16.34 3.74
CA GLU A 55 13.21 -17.74 3.81
C GLU A 55 11.69 -17.88 3.75
N ILE A 56 10.93 -16.95 4.35
CA ILE A 56 9.48 -17.03 4.40
C ILE A 56 8.83 -16.55 3.10
N LEU A 57 9.43 -15.57 2.43
CA LEU A 57 9.05 -15.16 1.09
C LEU A 57 9.48 -16.15 0.00
N THR A 58 9.94 -17.36 0.36
CA THR A 58 10.12 -18.52 -0.53
C THR A 58 9.35 -19.75 -0.03
N ASN A 59 8.72 -19.67 1.15
CA ASN A 59 7.94 -20.75 1.75
C ASN A 59 6.45 -20.65 1.39
N LYS A 60 5.82 -21.82 1.34
CA LYS A 60 4.39 -22.06 1.05
C LYS A 60 3.48 -21.57 2.17
N TRP A 61 3.52 -20.28 2.48
CA TRP A 61 2.71 -19.72 3.55
C TRP A 61 1.23 -19.64 3.13
N LYS A 62 0.36 -20.03 4.06
CA LYS A 62 -1.10 -20.07 3.90
C LYS A 62 -1.77 -18.96 4.69
N GLY A 63 -2.69 -18.25 4.06
CA GLY A 63 -3.58 -17.28 4.70
C GLY A 63 -3.44 -15.86 4.16
N ARG A 64 -3.59 -14.86 5.05
CA ARG A 64 -3.73 -13.43 4.72
C ARG A 64 -2.70 -12.55 5.44
N GLY A 65 -1.92 -11.78 4.69
CA GLY A 65 -0.68 -11.20 5.18
C GLY A 65 -0.70 -9.68 5.19
N TRP A 66 -0.26 -9.10 6.31
CA TRP A 66 0.09 -7.68 6.39
C TRP A 66 1.58 -7.49 6.11
N LEU A 67 1.95 -6.46 5.34
CA LEU A 67 3.34 -6.21 5.01
C LEU A 67 3.66 -4.71 4.98
N ASN A 68 4.39 -4.23 5.99
CA ASN A 68 4.98 -2.89 6.03
C ASN A 68 6.52 -3.02 5.93
N PRO A 69 7.08 -3.21 4.72
CA PRO A 69 8.49 -3.57 4.56
C PRO A 69 9.41 -2.42 4.94
N PRO A 70 10.67 -2.69 5.31
CA PRO A 70 11.68 -1.64 5.45
C PRO A 70 11.89 -0.92 4.11
N TYR A 71 11.73 0.40 4.11
CA TYR A 71 11.86 1.20 2.90
C TYR A 71 13.33 1.33 2.49
N GLY A 72 13.62 1.22 1.19
CA GLY A 72 14.97 1.45 0.66
C GLY A 72 15.32 0.58 -0.54
N LYS A 73 16.63 0.34 -0.71
CA LYS A 73 17.20 -0.31 -1.90
C LYS A 73 16.62 -1.70 -2.19
N ASN A 74 16.18 -2.42 -1.16
CA ASN A 74 15.71 -3.80 -1.26
C ASN A 74 14.17 -3.92 -1.29
N LEU A 75 13.43 -2.81 -1.39
CA LEU A 75 11.96 -2.83 -1.45
C LEU A 75 11.44 -3.75 -2.56
N TRP A 76 12.16 -3.85 -3.67
CA TRP A 76 11.77 -4.69 -4.80
C TRP A 76 11.65 -6.17 -4.46
N GLN A 77 12.48 -6.69 -3.56
CA GLN A 77 12.44 -8.10 -3.15
C GLN A 77 11.14 -8.41 -2.40
N TRP A 78 10.71 -7.49 -1.54
CA TRP A 78 9.46 -7.61 -0.81
C TRP A 78 8.25 -7.60 -1.76
N VAL A 79 8.23 -6.64 -2.69
CA VAL A 79 7.10 -6.49 -3.63
C VAL A 79 7.04 -7.67 -4.61
N SER A 80 8.18 -8.06 -5.20
CA SER A 80 8.22 -9.19 -6.15
C SER A 80 7.80 -10.49 -5.49
N ASN A 81 8.27 -10.74 -4.27
CA ASN A 81 7.93 -11.99 -3.60
C ASN A 81 6.48 -12.01 -3.14
N ALA A 82 5.94 -10.88 -2.65
CA ALA A 82 4.54 -10.80 -2.27
C ALA A 82 3.62 -11.14 -3.45
N CYS A 83 3.86 -10.55 -4.64
CA CYS A 83 3.03 -10.87 -5.80
C CYS A 83 3.26 -12.30 -6.31
N PHE A 84 4.50 -12.82 -6.28
CA PHE A 84 4.78 -14.19 -6.73
C PHE A 84 4.17 -15.25 -5.81
N CYS A 85 4.18 -15.03 -4.49
CA CYS A 85 3.56 -15.93 -3.52
C CYS A 85 2.03 -16.01 -3.70
N VAL A 86 1.37 -14.85 -3.86
CA VAL A 86 -0.09 -14.78 -4.04
C VAL A 86 -0.50 -15.45 -5.35
N HIS A 87 0.19 -15.15 -6.45
CA HIS A 87 -0.21 -15.58 -7.79
C HIS A 87 0.39 -16.92 -8.23
N GLY A 88 1.27 -17.53 -7.44
CA GLY A 88 1.92 -18.80 -7.79
C GLY A 88 2.83 -18.70 -9.01
N ILE A 89 3.61 -17.62 -9.10
CA ILE A 89 4.54 -17.38 -10.22
C ILE A 89 5.89 -18.02 -9.92
N ALA A 90 6.60 -18.50 -10.96
CA ALA A 90 7.88 -19.20 -10.81
C ALA A 90 7.75 -20.48 -9.95
N SER A 91 8.62 -20.68 -8.95
CA SER A 91 8.60 -21.87 -8.09
C SER A 91 7.67 -21.77 -6.88
N PHE A 92 6.81 -20.75 -6.84
CA PHE A 92 5.92 -20.48 -5.72
C PHE A 92 4.60 -21.25 -5.85
N GLU A 93 4.20 -21.96 -4.80
CA GLU A 93 2.85 -22.52 -4.74
C GLU A 93 1.86 -21.46 -4.24
N PRO A 94 0.71 -21.28 -4.91
CA PRO A 94 -0.29 -20.27 -4.58
C PRO A 94 -1.11 -20.72 -3.36
N THR A 95 -0.42 -20.78 -2.22
CA THR A 95 -0.97 -21.15 -0.91
C THR A 95 -1.38 -19.91 -0.12
N THR A 96 -0.84 -18.76 -0.49
CA THR A 96 -1.21 -17.43 0.00
C THR A 96 -2.53 -16.98 -0.62
N GLU A 97 -3.46 -16.49 0.20
CA GLU A 97 -4.76 -15.97 -0.27
C GLU A 97 -4.64 -14.50 -0.69
N LEU A 98 -4.05 -13.67 0.17
CA LEU A 98 -3.84 -12.25 -0.09
C LEU A 98 -2.67 -11.67 0.71
N ILE A 99 -2.07 -10.61 0.18
CA ILE A 99 -1.12 -9.75 0.89
C ILE A 99 -1.51 -8.29 0.68
N VAL A 100 -1.58 -7.54 1.77
CA VAL A 100 -1.72 -6.07 1.74
C VAL A 100 -0.41 -5.44 2.15
N MET A 101 0.13 -4.59 1.27
CA MET A 101 1.40 -3.91 1.47
C MET A 101 1.21 -2.41 1.69
N LEU A 102 1.95 -1.84 2.65
CA LEU A 102 2.09 -0.39 2.80
C LEU A 102 3.41 0.07 2.18
N ILE A 103 3.35 0.91 1.15
CA ILE A 103 4.53 1.37 0.42
C ILE A 103 4.47 2.86 0.08
N PRO A 104 5.59 3.51 -0.28
CA PRO A 104 5.56 4.86 -0.82
C PRO A 104 4.76 4.92 -2.13
N SER A 105 3.92 5.94 -2.28
CA SER A 105 3.18 6.25 -3.52
C SER A 105 4.09 6.91 -4.58
N ALA A 106 5.27 6.34 -4.79
CA ALA A 106 6.27 6.79 -5.76
C ALA A 106 6.11 5.99 -7.06
N THR A 107 5.02 6.25 -7.80
CA THR A 107 4.59 5.45 -8.95
C THR A 107 5.59 5.41 -10.10
N GLU A 108 6.60 6.28 -10.08
CA GLU A 108 7.68 6.37 -11.05
C GLU A 108 8.77 5.29 -10.88
N ILE A 109 8.86 4.62 -9.72
CA ILE A 109 9.97 3.70 -9.44
C ILE A 109 9.68 2.29 -9.95
N MET A 110 10.75 1.50 -10.07
CA MET A 110 10.72 0.16 -10.68
C MET A 110 9.69 -0.78 -10.06
N VAL A 111 9.48 -0.77 -8.73
CA VAL A 111 8.49 -1.69 -8.12
C VAL A 111 7.06 -1.43 -8.58
N TRP A 112 6.73 -0.18 -8.88
CA TRP A 112 5.42 0.19 -9.40
C TRP A 112 5.27 -0.29 -10.85
N LYS A 113 6.26 0.00 -11.69
CA LYS A 113 6.26 -0.30 -13.12
C LYS A 113 6.31 -1.81 -13.41
N GLU A 114 7.16 -2.54 -12.70
CA GLU A 114 7.43 -3.96 -12.99
C GLU A 114 6.52 -4.92 -12.23
N TYR A 115 5.99 -4.52 -11.07
CA TYR A 115 5.22 -5.42 -10.22
C TYR A 115 3.83 -4.92 -9.86
N ILE A 116 3.68 -3.71 -9.32
CA ILE A 116 2.39 -3.30 -8.74
C ILE A 116 1.33 -3.10 -9.83
N TRP A 117 1.61 -2.31 -10.86
CA TRP A 117 0.68 -2.12 -11.98
C TRP A 117 0.42 -3.40 -12.77
N GLN A 118 1.27 -4.40 -12.57
CA GLN A 118 1.16 -5.67 -13.26
C GLN A 118 0.29 -6.65 -12.49
N TYR A 119 0.56 -6.84 -11.20
CA TYR A 119 0.04 -7.98 -10.46
C TYR A 119 -0.94 -7.60 -9.36
N ALA A 120 -1.05 -6.33 -8.97
CA ALA A 120 -1.98 -5.92 -7.92
C ALA A 120 -3.42 -5.90 -8.45
N GLN A 121 -4.35 -6.32 -7.59
CA GLN A 121 -5.79 -6.26 -7.86
C GLN A 121 -6.33 -4.90 -7.44
N TYR A 122 -5.80 -4.34 -6.34
CA TYR A 122 -6.23 -3.03 -5.85
C TYR A 122 -5.06 -2.18 -5.40
N VAL A 123 -5.20 -0.87 -5.61
CA VAL A 123 -4.34 0.16 -5.01
C VAL A 123 -5.21 1.17 -4.29
N ILE A 124 -4.89 1.47 -3.03
CA ILE A 124 -5.61 2.47 -2.24
C ILE A 124 -4.65 3.61 -1.90
N PHE A 125 -4.92 4.79 -2.43
CA PHE A 125 -4.19 6.01 -2.10
C PHE A 125 -4.82 6.68 -0.89
N LEU A 126 -4.10 6.72 0.24
CA LEU A 126 -4.63 7.30 1.47
C LEU A 126 -4.83 8.83 1.34
N TYR A 127 -5.95 9.34 1.86
CA TYR A 127 -6.28 10.78 1.76
C TYR A 127 -5.34 11.70 2.53
N LYS A 128 -4.63 11.18 3.53
CA LYS A 128 -3.71 11.94 4.37
C LYS A 128 -2.37 11.24 4.45
N ARG A 129 -1.30 12.03 4.57
CA ARG A 129 0.04 11.47 4.81
C ARG A 129 0.04 10.74 6.15
N LEU A 130 0.48 9.49 6.10
CA LEU A 130 0.59 8.67 7.29
C LEU A 130 1.65 9.26 8.24
N ARG A 131 1.31 9.30 9.52
CA ARG A 131 2.24 9.57 10.62
C ARG A 131 2.62 8.24 11.23
N PHE A 132 3.80 7.75 10.91
CA PHE A 132 4.30 6.47 11.42
C PHE A 132 4.61 6.54 12.91
N GLU A 133 4.62 5.37 13.54
CA GLU A 133 4.94 5.18 14.94
C GLU A 133 6.38 4.66 15.12
N ILE A 134 6.95 4.93 16.30
CA ILE A 134 8.14 4.25 16.84
C ILE A 134 7.82 3.93 18.29
N ASN A 135 7.89 2.67 18.68
CA ASN A 135 7.45 2.15 19.97
C ASN A 135 6.01 2.58 20.30
N GLY A 136 5.09 2.48 19.32
CA GLY A 136 3.69 2.87 19.47
C GLY A 136 3.43 4.38 19.67
N LYS A 137 4.42 5.24 19.46
CA LYS A 137 4.28 6.70 19.57
C LYS A 137 4.47 7.39 18.23
N PRO A 138 3.65 8.41 17.88
CA PRO A 138 3.83 9.16 16.64
C PRO A 138 5.24 9.76 16.54
N ALA A 139 6.01 9.36 15.53
CA ALA A 139 7.41 9.73 15.40
C ALA A 139 7.66 10.70 14.22
N GLY A 140 6.95 10.53 13.11
CA GLY A 140 7.15 11.38 11.93
C GLY A 140 6.14 11.12 10.84
N SER A 141 5.91 12.13 10.00
CA SER A 141 5.15 11.97 8.75
C SER A 141 6.09 11.55 7.62
N SER A 142 5.63 10.64 6.77
CA SER A 142 6.33 10.32 5.52
C SER A 142 6.61 11.57 4.69
N THR A 143 7.79 11.64 4.07
CA THR A 143 8.12 12.68 3.09
C THR A 143 7.37 12.49 1.77
N LYS A 144 6.89 11.26 1.50
CA LYS A 144 6.08 10.89 0.34
C LYS A 144 4.66 10.51 0.76
N GLY A 145 3.73 10.46 -0.18
CA GLY A 145 2.45 9.77 0.06
C GLY A 145 2.68 8.28 0.32
N SER A 146 1.67 7.63 0.90
CA SER A 146 1.64 6.18 1.09
C SER A 146 0.48 5.60 0.28
N ALA A 147 0.70 4.41 -0.25
CA ALA A 147 -0.34 3.62 -0.89
C ALA A 147 -0.42 2.25 -0.21
N LEU A 148 -1.64 1.72 -0.12
CA LEU A 148 -1.87 0.31 0.15
C LEU A 148 -1.95 -0.40 -1.20
N VAL A 149 -1.20 -1.49 -1.33
CA VAL A 149 -1.25 -2.37 -2.50
C VAL A 149 -1.79 -3.71 -2.07
N VAL A 150 -2.82 -4.20 -2.77
CA VAL A 150 -3.46 -5.48 -2.47
C VAL A 150 -3.18 -6.45 -3.61
N PHE A 151 -2.50 -7.53 -3.27
CA PHE A 151 -2.38 -8.72 -4.11
C PHE A 151 -3.35 -9.76 -3.56
N CYS A 152 -4.29 -10.24 -4.37
CA CYS A 152 -5.23 -11.30 -3.99
C CYS A 152 -5.63 -12.14 -5.22
N ARG A 153 -6.13 -13.35 -4.97
CA ARG A 153 -6.66 -14.23 -6.03
C ARG A 153 -8.18 -14.20 -6.14
N ASP A 154 -8.84 -13.98 -5.01
CA ASP A 154 -10.30 -13.95 -4.91
C ASP A 154 -10.77 -12.50 -4.74
N ASP A 155 -12.02 -12.25 -5.16
CA ASP A 155 -12.67 -10.96 -4.96
C ASP A 155 -12.83 -10.65 -3.46
N ILE A 156 -12.69 -9.37 -3.11
CA ILE A 156 -12.81 -8.85 -1.74
C ILE A 156 -13.88 -7.75 -1.73
N PRO A 157 -15.19 -8.08 -1.77
CA PRO A 157 -16.25 -7.07 -1.85
C PRO A 157 -16.21 -6.00 -0.74
N LYS A 158 -15.71 -6.37 0.44
CA LYS A 158 -15.57 -5.44 1.58
C LYS A 158 -14.49 -4.37 1.39
N ILE A 159 -13.64 -4.48 0.38
CA ILE A 159 -12.54 -3.53 0.14
C ILE A 159 -13.07 -2.10 -0.09
N TYR A 160 -14.22 -1.97 -0.75
CA TYR A 160 -14.86 -0.67 -1.01
C TYR A 160 -15.27 0.08 0.25
N SER A 161 -15.39 -0.62 1.39
CA SER A 161 -15.61 0.04 2.68
C SER A 161 -14.43 0.94 3.09
N LEU A 162 -13.22 0.71 2.56
CA LEU A 162 -12.01 1.51 2.82
C LEU A 162 -12.00 2.86 2.08
N SER A 163 -13.06 3.18 1.35
CA SER A 163 -13.26 4.49 0.71
C SER A 163 -13.34 5.64 1.71
N ASP A 164 -13.52 5.36 3.00
CA ASP A 164 -13.44 6.34 4.09
C ASP A 164 -12.01 6.81 4.37
N ILE A 165 -10.99 5.99 4.08
CA ILE A 165 -9.58 6.28 4.38
C ILE A 165 -8.72 6.57 3.14
N GLY A 166 -9.18 6.21 1.93
CA GLY A 166 -8.44 6.46 0.71
C GLY A 166 -9.23 6.23 -0.58
N PHE A 167 -8.67 6.71 -1.67
CA PHE A 167 -9.20 6.50 -3.02
C PHE A 167 -8.77 5.13 -3.54
N ILE A 168 -9.75 4.30 -3.90
CA ILE A 168 -9.53 2.91 -4.34
C ILE A 168 -9.47 2.88 -5.86
N ILE A 169 -8.41 2.26 -6.39
CA ILE A 169 -8.31 1.87 -7.79
C ILE A 169 -8.43 0.35 -7.83
N ASP A 170 -9.52 -0.11 -8.42
CA ASP A 170 -9.67 -1.50 -8.88
C ASP A 170 -8.92 -1.64 -10.21
N LEU A 171 -7.85 -2.45 -10.19
CA LEU A 171 -7.01 -2.71 -11.35
C LEU A 171 -7.48 -3.93 -12.14
N GLU A 172 -8.35 -4.78 -11.58
CA GLU A 172 -8.93 -5.92 -12.31
C GLU A 172 -9.90 -5.43 -13.39
N ALA A 173 -10.64 -4.35 -13.10
CA ALA A 173 -11.45 -3.62 -14.09
C ALA A 173 -10.61 -2.95 -15.20
N GLN A 174 -9.30 -2.79 -14.99
CA GLN A 174 -8.40 -2.16 -15.95
C GLN A 174 -7.54 -3.20 -16.67
N ARG A 175 -8.05 -3.75 -17.77
CA ARG A 175 -7.22 -4.60 -18.64
C ARG A 175 -6.04 -3.78 -19.18
N ARG A 176 -4.84 -4.35 -19.09
CA ARG A 176 -3.63 -3.73 -19.67
C ARG A 176 -3.81 -3.61 -21.19
N LEU A 177 -3.48 -2.45 -21.73
CA LEU A 177 -3.45 -2.21 -23.16
C LEU A 177 -2.01 -2.34 -23.66
N GLN A 178 -1.79 -3.23 -24.61
CA GLN A 178 -0.57 -3.31 -25.38
C GLN A 178 -0.65 -2.36 -26.58
N ASN A 179 0.51 -1.93 -27.10
CA ASN A 179 0.56 -1.09 -28.28
C ASN A 179 -0.14 -1.79 -29.46
N GLY A 180 -1.22 -1.20 -29.97
CA GLY A 180 -2.06 -1.77 -31.03
C GLY A 180 -3.36 -2.44 -30.55
N GLU A 181 -3.61 -2.52 -29.24
CA GLU A 181 -4.91 -2.95 -28.71
C GLU A 181 -5.92 -1.78 -28.66
N GLU A 182 -7.18 -2.08 -28.97
CA GLU A 182 -8.28 -1.13 -28.89
C GLU A 182 -8.73 -0.93 -27.43
N LEU A 183 -8.98 0.32 -27.04
CA LEU A 183 -9.56 0.67 -25.74
C LEU A 183 -11.00 0.15 -25.66
N ILE A 184 -11.25 -0.89 -24.86
CA ILE A 184 -12.61 -1.31 -24.50
C ILE A 184 -12.97 -0.60 -23.20
N THR A 185 -13.58 0.58 -23.30
CA THR A 185 -14.05 1.31 -22.12
C THR A 185 -15.51 0.97 -21.85
N GLY A 186 -15.76 0.10 -20.88
CA GLY A 186 -17.05 -0.03 -20.21
C GLY A 186 -17.01 0.70 -18.87
N TYR A 187 -16.87 2.04 -18.88
CA TYR A 187 -16.98 2.81 -17.63
C TYR A 187 -18.44 3.21 -17.46
N GLU A 188 -19.12 2.64 -16.47
CA GLU A 188 -20.17 3.39 -15.78
C GLU A 188 -19.45 4.37 -14.85
N VAL A 189 -19.36 5.64 -15.26
CA VAL A 189 -19.10 6.70 -14.29
C VAL A 189 -20.30 6.67 -13.37
N GLY A 190 -20.17 6.13 -12.16
CA GLY A 190 -21.22 6.25 -11.16
C GLY A 190 -21.56 7.74 -11.03
N ASP A 191 -22.83 8.08 -11.21
CA ASP A 191 -23.35 9.43 -11.01
C ASP A 191 -23.18 9.80 -9.52
N ILE A 192 -21.97 10.10 -9.08
CA ILE A 192 -21.73 10.82 -7.83
C ILE A 192 -21.76 12.29 -8.25
N PRO A 193 -22.90 12.99 -8.09
CA PRO A 193 -22.97 14.38 -8.48
C PRO A 193 -21.89 15.16 -7.74
N LEU A 194 -21.15 16.01 -8.45
CA LEU A 194 -20.04 16.82 -7.94
C LEU A 194 -20.34 17.53 -6.60
N LYS A 195 -21.62 17.82 -6.33
CA LYS A 195 -22.10 18.39 -5.06
C LYS A 195 -21.67 17.57 -3.83
N ASP A 196 -21.65 16.25 -3.92
CA ASP A 196 -21.36 15.35 -2.80
C ASP A 196 -19.85 15.39 -2.47
N TYR A 197 -18.97 15.66 -3.46
CA TYR A 197 -17.54 15.87 -3.22
C TYR A 197 -17.23 17.18 -2.44
N PHE A 198 -18.08 18.20 -2.57
CA PHE A 198 -17.96 19.45 -1.79
C PHE A 198 -18.48 19.30 -0.36
N GLU A 199 -19.51 18.48 -0.15
CA GLU A 199 -20.09 18.20 1.18
C GLU A 199 -19.15 17.32 2.03
N CYS A 200 -18.45 16.37 1.40
CA CYS A 200 -17.46 15.51 2.05
C CYS A 200 -16.11 16.20 2.36
N GLY A 201 -15.91 17.45 1.91
CA GLY A 201 -14.68 18.22 2.13
C GLY A 201 -13.45 17.71 1.36
N LEU A 202 -13.65 16.85 0.36
CA LEU A 202 -12.59 16.30 -0.49
C LEU A 202 -12.18 17.27 -1.61
N LEU A 203 -13.08 18.17 -2.01
CA LEU A 203 -12.77 19.32 -2.86
C LEU A 203 -12.95 20.62 -2.09
N PRO A 204 -12.08 21.62 -2.29
CA PRO A 204 -12.32 22.96 -1.77
C PRO A 204 -13.65 23.47 -2.35
N LYS A 205 -14.49 24.06 -1.50
CA LYS A 205 -15.75 24.69 -1.94
C LYS A 205 -15.45 25.61 -3.13
N PRO A 206 -16.35 25.71 -4.13
CA PRO A 206 -16.09 26.47 -5.37
C PRO A 206 -15.58 27.89 -5.10
N GLU A 207 -16.10 28.53 -4.05
CA GLU A 207 -15.72 29.85 -3.56
C GLU A 207 -14.24 30.01 -3.18
N LYS A 208 -13.54 28.92 -2.83
CA LYS A 208 -12.10 28.92 -2.49
C LYS A 208 -11.17 28.64 -3.68
N MET A 209 -11.69 28.09 -4.79
CA MET A 209 -10.87 27.83 -5.97
C MET A 209 -10.46 29.12 -6.71
N GLU A 210 -11.23 30.20 -6.59
CA GLU A 210 -10.88 31.50 -7.17
C GLU A 210 -9.77 32.21 -6.39
N GLU A 211 -9.70 32.02 -5.06
CA GLU A 211 -8.62 32.59 -4.22
C GLU A 211 -7.27 31.88 -4.41
N GLU A 212 -7.26 30.57 -4.70
CA GLU A 212 -6.02 29.81 -4.96
C GLU A 212 -5.44 30.03 -6.37
N LYS A 213 -6.24 30.46 -7.35
CA LYS A 213 -5.74 30.85 -8.68
C LYS A 213 -5.12 32.25 -8.72
N ALA A 214 -5.27 33.02 -7.64
CA ALA A 214 -4.77 34.39 -7.53
C ALA A 214 -3.48 34.50 -6.69
N LYS A 215 -2.86 33.38 -6.30
CA LYS A 215 -1.55 33.31 -5.62
C LYS A 215 -0.55 32.51 -6.42
#